data_AF-A0AAV5BBT8-F1
#
_entry.id   AF-A0AAV5BBT8-F1
#
_cell.length_a   1.000
_cell.length_b   1.000
_cell.length_c   1.000
_cell.angle_alpha   90.00
_cell.angle_beta   90.00
_cell.angle_gamma   90.00
#
_symmetry.space_group_name_H-M   'P 1'
#
loop_
_entity.id
_entity.type
_entity.pdbx_description
1 polymer ?
#
loop_
_entity_poly.entity_id
_entity_poly.type
_entity_poly.pdbx_seq_one_letter_code
_entity_poly.pdbx_strand_id
1 'polypeptide(L)'
;MSQTTLFSNSTIGARHLLQQMTNQDSCQTAAGPDYQIFAVADGHGATECFRSEIGSRLAVDVAIKNLELFAQTIKKYDLYSYLSRPKERDELIRSLISDIVAQWNQYVYADIKAYPIKEEEYERSQTLSSIYQKGMYLTNIYGSTMIAGLVTPEYIVLFQQGDGTLVVLEEDGTIDDPMPEDDLCIRNLTTSLCDKDAAKRMRYVYMDRKEKDPIAMIAATDGVERSFGDNIHLSAFYAELFYELSELDEEQVGAYLANLLPQISQRGSQDDVTMAGFFDAGRIGPIGEVLVKTVRTARSMDTMKSAESTLKQEITSKNHYIRESEKLHHELMDIENEMKALEKHRQDIIREIDQIQKKHMSTLIACKEAKNVYDKANCMFIQSLIALEEHK
;
A
#
# COMPACT_ATOMS: atom_id res chain seq x y z
N MET A 1 11.52 37.89 13.18
CA MET A 1 11.80 36.47 12.86
C MET A 1 10.60 35.72 13.37
N SER A 2 9.86 35.06 12.49
CA SER A 2 8.85 34.10 12.92
C SER A 2 9.52 33.04 13.79
N GLN A 3 8.84 32.62 14.84
CA GLN A 3 9.37 31.65 15.79
C GLN A 3 9.15 30.26 15.20
N THR A 4 10.23 29.65 14.68
CA THR A 4 10.21 28.27 14.22
C THR A 4 10.24 27.33 15.43
N THR A 5 9.30 26.39 15.47
CA THR A 5 9.18 25.40 16.53
C THR A 5 9.89 24.12 16.12
N LEU A 6 10.82 23.64 16.96
CA LEU A 6 11.45 22.32 16.80
C LEU A 6 10.68 21.26 17.58
N PHE A 7 10.61 20.05 17.03
CA PHE A 7 10.01 18.92 17.72
C PHE A 7 10.69 17.60 17.35
N SER A 8 10.61 16.65 18.27
CA SER A 8 10.96 15.26 18.04
C SER A 8 10.20 14.38 18.99
N ASN A 9 9.67 13.26 18.50
CA ASN A 9 9.01 12.26 19.32
C ASN A 9 9.17 10.87 18.71
N SER A 10 9.16 9.85 19.57
CA SER A 10 9.33 8.46 19.19
C SER A 10 8.47 7.58 20.07
N THR A 11 7.83 6.58 19.48
CA THR A 11 7.10 5.54 20.21
C THR A 11 7.60 4.16 19.83
N ILE A 12 7.56 3.26 20.81
CA ILE A 12 7.70 1.83 20.55
C ILE A 12 6.49 1.33 19.73
N GLY A 13 6.78 0.43 18.80
CA GLY A 13 5.81 -0.17 17.91
C GLY A 13 4.88 -1.15 18.59
N ALA A 14 3.65 -1.27 18.07
CA ALA A 14 2.65 -2.17 18.62
C ALA A 14 3.12 -3.64 18.62
N ARG A 15 3.85 -4.07 17.57
CA ARG A 15 4.46 -5.40 17.49
C ARG A 15 5.61 -5.56 18.47
N HIS A 16 6.48 -4.56 18.61
CA HIS A 16 7.60 -4.58 19.55
C HIS A 16 7.12 -4.66 21.01
N LEU A 17 6.05 -3.94 21.36
CA LEU A 17 5.39 -4.08 22.67
C LEU A 17 4.91 -5.50 22.95
N LEU A 18 4.24 -6.14 21.98
CA LEU A 18 3.78 -7.53 22.10
C LEU A 18 4.94 -8.52 22.24
N GLN A 19 6.07 -8.23 21.60
CA GLN A 19 7.29 -9.04 21.61
C GLN A 19 8.23 -8.71 22.78
N GLN A 20 7.88 -7.76 23.65
CA GLN A 20 8.73 -7.25 24.74
C GLN A 20 10.11 -6.77 24.25
N MET A 21 10.14 -6.23 23.03
CA MET A 21 11.32 -5.58 22.47
C MET A 21 11.42 -4.14 22.97
N THR A 22 12.59 -3.54 22.83
CA THR A 22 12.78 -2.09 23.05
C THR A 22 12.47 -1.33 21.78
N ASN A 23 12.21 -0.03 21.91
CA ASN A 23 12.21 0.87 20.75
C ASN A 23 13.62 0.89 20.13
N GLN A 24 13.72 0.60 18.85
CA GLN A 24 14.94 0.56 18.06
C GLN A 24 15.16 1.86 17.28
N ASP A 25 14.15 2.73 17.20
CA ASP A 25 14.30 4.07 16.64
C ASP A 25 14.96 5.04 17.63
N SER A 26 15.46 6.15 17.10
CA SER A 26 15.92 7.29 17.88
C SER A 26 15.66 8.61 17.16
N CYS A 27 15.47 9.68 17.92
CA CYS A 27 15.36 11.03 17.40
C CYS A 27 15.93 12.06 18.36
N GLN A 28 16.38 13.20 17.81
CA GLN A 28 16.80 14.35 18.61
C GLN A 28 16.65 15.64 17.81
N THR A 29 16.46 16.73 18.53
CA THR A 29 16.60 18.10 18.01
C THR A 29 17.67 18.87 18.78
N ALA A 30 18.26 19.86 18.12
CA ALA A 30 19.16 20.82 18.74
C ALA A 30 18.98 22.19 18.12
N ALA A 31 19.17 23.25 18.91
CA ALA A 31 19.14 24.62 18.44
C ALA A 31 20.32 25.40 18.99
N GLY A 32 20.86 26.28 18.17
CA GLY A 32 21.80 27.32 18.57
C GLY A 32 21.31 28.70 18.13
N PRO A 33 22.13 29.75 18.30
CA PRO A 33 21.72 31.11 17.98
C PRO A 33 21.34 31.32 16.50
N ASP A 34 21.91 30.54 15.58
CA ASP A 34 21.70 30.68 14.13
C ASP A 34 21.56 29.33 13.41
N TYR A 35 21.16 28.28 14.14
CA TYR A 35 20.86 26.99 13.53
C TYR A 35 19.82 26.22 14.31
N GLN A 36 19.11 25.36 13.58
CA GLN A 36 18.21 24.35 14.09
C GLN A 36 18.57 23.03 13.42
N ILE A 37 18.55 21.95 14.19
CA ILE A 37 18.91 20.61 13.74
C ILE A 37 17.84 19.65 14.20
N PHE A 38 17.45 18.74 13.32
CA PHE A 38 16.63 17.57 13.65
C PHE A 38 17.29 16.33 13.05
N ALA A 39 17.16 15.20 13.74
CA ALA A 39 17.62 13.92 13.25
C ALA A 39 16.71 12.79 13.75
N VAL A 40 16.51 11.80 12.88
CA VAL A 40 15.86 10.51 13.19
C VAL A 40 16.73 9.37 12.66
N ALA A 41 16.64 8.22 13.29
CA ALA A 41 17.29 7.00 12.85
C ALA A 41 16.43 5.80 13.21
N ASP A 42 16.32 4.85 12.29
CA ASP A 42 15.65 3.56 12.47
C ASP A 42 16.72 2.49 12.66
N GLY A 43 16.61 1.73 13.76
CA GLY A 43 17.49 0.61 14.04
C GLY A 43 16.96 -0.67 13.41
N HIS A 44 17.77 -1.34 12.59
CA HIS A 44 17.33 -2.54 11.87
C HIS A 44 16.71 -3.60 12.77
N GLY A 45 15.51 -4.06 12.40
CA GLY A 45 14.77 -5.12 13.13
C GLY A 45 15.27 -6.55 12.86
N ALA A 46 16.32 -6.73 12.06
CA ALA A 46 16.88 -8.05 11.76
C ALA A 46 17.56 -8.66 13.00
N THR A 47 17.48 -9.98 13.15
CA THR A 47 17.97 -10.70 14.36
C THR A 47 19.49 -10.58 14.56
N GLU A 48 20.22 -10.37 13.48
CA GLU A 48 21.66 -10.10 13.45
C GLU A 48 22.03 -8.68 13.90
N CYS A 49 21.09 -7.73 13.86
CA CYS A 49 21.25 -6.34 14.29
C CYS A 49 20.81 -6.18 15.77
N PHE A 50 21.28 -7.07 16.64
CA PHE A 50 20.75 -7.22 18.00
C PHE A 50 21.11 -6.08 18.99
N ARG A 51 21.83 -5.04 18.55
CA ARG A 51 22.07 -3.78 19.29
C ARG A 51 21.70 -2.55 18.45
N SER A 52 20.74 -2.69 17.53
CA SER A 52 20.36 -1.59 16.63
C SER A 52 19.76 -0.39 17.34
N GLU A 53 19.17 -0.56 18.54
CA GLU A 53 18.72 0.53 19.42
C GLU A 53 19.87 1.40 19.94
N ILE A 54 21.08 0.84 20.04
CA ILE A 54 22.29 1.60 20.33
C ILE A 54 22.79 2.26 19.03
N GLY A 55 22.73 1.53 17.91
CA GLY A 55 23.12 2.02 16.59
C GLY A 55 22.40 3.27 16.15
N SER A 56 21.07 3.30 16.28
CA SER A 56 20.21 4.44 15.93
C SER A 56 20.44 5.63 16.85
N ARG A 57 20.58 5.41 18.16
CA ARG A 57 20.93 6.47 19.12
C ARG A 57 22.27 7.10 18.78
N LEU A 58 23.29 6.29 18.49
CA LEU A 58 24.61 6.79 18.07
C LEU A 58 24.54 7.54 16.75
N ALA A 59 23.70 7.11 15.80
CA ALA A 59 23.51 7.80 14.52
C ALA A 59 23.00 9.23 14.72
N VAL A 60 21.95 9.38 15.53
CA VAL A 60 21.38 10.68 15.90
C VAL A 60 22.40 11.53 16.65
N ASP A 61 23.04 11.00 17.70
CA ASP A 61 24.03 11.74 18.49
C ASP A 61 25.18 12.29 17.63
N VAL A 62 25.70 11.48 16.71
CA VAL A 62 26.79 11.85 15.82
C VAL A 62 26.32 12.89 14.80
N ALA A 63 25.13 12.74 14.24
CA ALA A 63 24.56 13.70 13.31
C ALA A 63 24.43 15.09 13.98
N ILE A 64 23.80 15.17 15.15
CA ILE A 64 23.63 16.42 15.88
C ILE A 64 24.99 17.12 16.12
N LYS A 65 25.97 16.39 16.68
CA LYS A 65 27.29 16.96 17.00
C LYS A 65 28.04 17.48 15.77
N ASN A 66 28.01 16.72 14.67
CA ASN A 66 28.73 17.11 13.46
C ASN A 66 28.04 18.26 12.74
N LEU A 67 26.71 18.28 12.69
CA LEU A 67 25.95 19.38 12.10
C LEU A 67 26.08 20.68 12.90
N GLU A 68 26.11 20.59 14.23
CA GLU A 68 26.38 21.73 15.11
C GLU A 68 27.78 22.30 14.86
N LEU A 69 28.82 21.45 14.88
CA LEU A 69 30.19 21.88 14.60
C LEU A 69 30.31 22.48 13.19
N PHE A 70 29.63 21.89 12.22
CA PHE A 70 29.58 22.39 10.85
C PHE A 70 28.98 23.79 10.78
N ALA A 71 27.80 24.00 11.34
CA ALA A 71 27.12 25.31 11.35
C ALA A 71 27.99 26.39 12.02
N GLN A 72 28.59 26.06 13.17
CA GLN A 72 29.49 26.97 13.88
C GLN A 72 30.75 27.28 13.06
N THR A 73 31.30 26.30 12.35
CA THR A 73 32.49 26.46 11.49
C THR A 73 32.18 27.34 10.28
N ILE A 74 31.08 27.08 9.58
CA ILE A 74 30.64 27.89 8.42
C ILE A 74 30.48 29.35 8.83
N LYS A 75 29.80 29.61 9.96
CA LYS A 75 29.60 30.97 10.47
C LYS A 75 30.92 31.63 10.90
N LYS A 76 31.75 30.93 11.67
CA LYS A 76 33.01 31.48 12.23
C LYS A 76 33.99 31.91 11.15
N TYR A 77 34.06 31.17 10.04
CA TYR A 77 35.01 31.42 8.95
C TYR A 77 34.37 32.04 7.71
N ASP A 78 33.10 32.44 7.78
CA ASP A 78 32.35 33.06 6.68
C ASP A 78 32.40 32.25 5.37
N LEU A 79 32.11 30.94 5.48
CA LEU A 79 32.23 29.99 4.36
C LEU A 79 30.97 29.93 3.48
N TYR A 80 30.03 30.87 3.63
CA TYR A 80 28.79 30.88 2.83
C TYR A 80 29.07 30.94 1.32
N SER A 81 30.07 31.73 0.90
CA SER A 81 30.46 31.80 -0.52
C SER A 81 31.06 30.50 -1.07
N TYR A 82 31.57 29.62 -0.20
CA TYR A 82 32.02 28.29 -0.59
C TYR A 82 30.81 27.36 -0.79
N LEU A 83 29.83 27.42 0.12
CA LEU A 83 28.60 26.65 0.00
C LEU A 83 27.75 27.04 -1.22
N SER A 84 27.82 28.29 -1.67
CA SER A 84 27.10 28.72 -2.88
C SER A 84 27.70 28.18 -4.18
N ARG A 85 28.92 27.62 -4.14
CA ARG A 85 29.58 27.06 -5.34
C ARG A 85 29.41 25.54 -5.37
N PRO A 86 28.79 24.95 -6.41
CA PRO A 86 28.40 23.54 -6.38
C PRO A 86 29.53 22.55 -6.11
N LYS A 87 30.74 22.77 -6.64
CA LYS A 87 31.87 21.86 -6.47
C LYS A 87 32.43 21.91 -5.06
N GLU A 88 32.74 23.12 -4.57
CA GLU A 88 33.27 23.34 -3.22
C GLU A 88 32.25 22.92 -2.14
N ARG A 89 30.96 23.18 -2.39
CA ARG A 89 29.87 22.68 -1.56
C ARG A 89 29.88 21.16 -1.47
N ASP A 90 29.95 20.46 -2.60
CA ASP A 90 29.96 19.00 -2.61
C ASP A 90 31.18 18.44 -1.86
N GLU A 91 32.37 18.96 -2.11
CA GLU A 91 33.59 18.55 -1.39
C GLU A 91 33.44 18.70 0.12
N LEU A 92 32.87 19.84 0.57
CA LEU A 92 32.71 20.14 1.99
C LEU A 92 31.61 19.28 2.65
N ILE A 93 30.47 19.11 2.00
CA ILE A 93 29.37 18.26 2.50
C ILE A 93 29.78 16.78 2.50
N ARG A 94 30.53 16.32 1.50
CA ARG A 94 31.07 14.94 1.46
C ARG A 94 32.10 14.68 2.54
N SER A 95 32.89 15.70 2.91
CA SER A 95 33.77 15.62 4.10
C SER A 95 32.94 15.43 5.37
N LEU A 96 31.87 16.23 5.55
CA LEU A 96 30.98 16.12 6.70
C LEU A 96 30.31 14.74 6.80
N ILE A 97 29.81 14.21 5.68
CA ILE A 97 29.23 12.85 5.60
C ILE A 97 30.27 11.81 6.02
N SER A 98 31.52 11.95 5.55
CA SER A 98 32.60 11.03 5.90
C SER A 98 32.91 11.07 7.38
N ASP A 99 32.90 12.26 8.01
CA ASP A 99 33.11 12.43 9.44
C ASP A 99 31.97 11.82 10.27
N ILE A 100 30.72 11.99 9.85
CA ILE A 100 29.55 11.36 10.48
C ILE A 100 29.68 9.83 10.47
N VAL A 101 29.91 9.24 9.30
CA VAL A 101 30.03 7.78 9.17
C VAL A 101 31.25 7.25 9.93
N ALA A 102 32.38 7.96 9.90
CA ALA A 102 33.58 7.55 10.62
C ALA A 102 33.39 7.60 12.14
N GLN A 103 32.77 8.65 12.67
CA GLN A 103 32.50 8.78 14.11
C GLN A 103 31.46 7.78 14.59
N TRP A 104 30.41 7.52 13.80
CA TRP A 104 29.44 6.47 14.12
C TRP A 104 30.14 5.11 14.25
N ASN A 105 30.97 4.73 13.28
CA ASN A 105 31.77 3.50 13.35
C ASN A 105 32.69 3.49 14.58
N GLN A 106 33.36 4.60 14.89
CA GLN A 106 34.23 4.71 16.06
C GLN A 106 33.46 4.47 17.37
N TYR A 107 32.27 5.04 17.52
CA TYR A 107 31.46 4.85 18.73
C TYR A 107 30.89 3.43 18.83
N VAL A 108 30.52 2.81 17.71
CA VAL A 108 30.15 1.39 17.67
C VAL A 108 31.29 0.51 18.18
N TYR A 109 32.51 0.71 17.67
CA TYR A 109 33.68 -0.06 18.17
C TYR A 109 34.02 0.25 19.62
N ALA A 110 33.81 1.48 20.08
CA ALA A 110 33.98 1.85 21.48
C ALA A 110 32.95 1.14 22.39
N ASP A 111 31.69 1.05 21.94
CA ASP A 111 30.63 0.33 22.65
C ASP A 111 30.95 -1.16 22.75
N ILE A 112 31.33 -1.81 21.65
CA ILE A 112 31.75 -3.23 21.65
C ILE A 112 32.93 -3.47 22.60
N LYS A 113 33.86 -2.52 22.69
CA LYS A 113 35.00 -2.63 23.61
C LYS A 113 34.56 -2.49 25.08
N ALA A 114 33.62 -1.59 25.37
CA ALA A 114 33.10 -1.37 26.72
C ALA A 114 32.16 -2.50 27.17
N TYR A 115 31.39 -3.03 26.23
CA TYR A 115 30.38 -4.08 26.41
C TYR A 115 30.63 -5.20 25.39
N PRO A 116 31.62 -6.09 25.63
CA PRO A 116 31.93 -7.20 24.74
C PRO A 116 30.69 -8.04 24.42
N ILE A 117 30.60 -8.51 23.17
CA ILE A 117 29.49 -9.35 22.70
C ILE A 117 29.53 -10.69 23.42
N LYS A 118 28.40 -11.08 24.00
CA LYS A 118 28.23 -12.35 24.72
C LYS A 118 27.91 -13.48 23.76
N GLU A 119 28.22 -14.72 24.15
CA GLU A 119 27.87 -15.90 23.33
C GLU A 119 26.37 -16.00 23.01
N GLU A 120 25.52 -15.70 23.99
CA GLU A 120 24.05 -15.63 23.81
C GLU A 120 23.63 -14.63 22.72
N GLU A 121 24.37 -13.53 22.54
CA GLU A 121 24.12 -12.55 21.49
C GLU A 121 24.60 -13.05 20.12
N TYR A 122 25.74 -13.75 20.07
CA TYR A 122 26.21 -14.39 18.83
C TYR A 122 25.22 -15.45 18.34
N GLU A 123 24.58 -16.21 19.23
CA GLU A 123 23.57 -17.20 18.86
C GLU A 123 22.35 -16.57 18.16
N ARG A 124 21.96 -15.34 18.53
CA ARG A 124 20.85 -14.60 17.90
C ARG A 124 21.13 -14.25 16.43
N SER A 125 22.39 -14.05 16.07
CA SER A 125 22.81 -13.66 14.72
C SER A 125 22.87 -14.79 13.68
N GLN A 126 22.46 -16.00 14.06
CA GLN A 126 22.29 -17.18 13.18
C GLN A 126 23.47 -17.36 12.20
N THR A 127 23.25 -17.06 10.92
CA THR A 127 24.22 -17.25 9.82
C THR A 127 25.44 -16.33 9.92
N LEU A 128 25.30 -15.15 10.55
CA LEU A 128 26.38 -14.17 10.72
C LEU A 128 27.20 -14.39 12.00
N SER A 129 26.78 -15.30 12.88
CA SER A 129 27.46 -15.61 14.15
C SER A 129 28.96 -15.89 13.98
N SER A 130 29.31 -16.80 13.07
CA SER A 130 30.71 -17.16 12.80
C SER A 130 31.54 -16.03 12.19
N ILE A 131 30.89 -15.05 11.54
CA ILE A 131 31.53 -13.87 10.95
C ILE A 131 31.81 -12.85 12.05
N TYR A 132 30.84 -12.60 12.94
CA TYR A 132 31.01 -11.68 14.06
C TYR A 132 32.02 -12.20 15.09
N GLN A 133 32.04 -13.50 15.40
CA GLN A 133 33.04 -14.10 16.28
C GLN A 133 34.48 -13.94 15.75
N LYS A 134 34.66 -13.82 14.43
CA LYS A 134 35.96 -13.51 13.79
C LYS A 134 36.30 -12.02 13.80
N GLY A 135 35.46 -11.18 14.40
CA GLY A 135 35.62 -9.72 14.43
C GLY A 135 35.31 -9.02 13.11
N MET A 136 34.62 -9.69 12.18
CA MET A 136 34.28 -9.14 10.87
C MET A 136 32.87 -8.56 10.87
N TYR A 137 32.64 -7.45 10.14
CA TYR A 137 31.31 -6.83 9.97
C TYR A 137 30.58 -6.50 11.28
N LEU A 138 31.32 -6.22 12.36
CA LEU A 138 30.76 -5.94 13.68
C LEU A 138 29.82 -4.72 13.70
N THR A 139 29.99 -3.78 12.77
CA THR A 139 29.11 -2.62 12.61
C THR A 139 27.68 -3.00 12.23
N ASN A 140 27.47 -4.16 11.57
CA ASN A 140 26.15 -4.64 11.21
C ASN A 140 25.29 -4.98 12.44
N ILE A 141 25.90 -5.30 13.59
CA ILE A 141 25.19 -5.55 14.86
C ILE A 141 24.39 -4.31 15.29
N TYR A 142 24.85 -3.13 14.89
CA TYR A 142 24.29 -1.81 15.20
C TYR A 142 23.59 -1.20 14.00
N GLY A 143 23.30 -1.98 12.94
CA GLY A 143 22.78 -1.45 11.67
C GLY A 143 21.61 -0.49 11.88
N SER A 144 21.71 0.69 11.26
CA SER A 144 20.72 1.74 11.40
C SER A 144 20.70 2.67 10.18
N THR A 145 19.54 3.28 9.92
CA THR A 145 19.35 4.37 8.96
C THR A 145 19.71 5.71 9.61
N MET A 146 19.63 6.80 8.86
CA MET A 146 19.75 8.16 9.40
C MET A 146 19.11 9.16 8.43
N ILE A 147 18.25 10.03 8.95
CA ILE A 147 17.81 11.25 8.29
C ILE A 147 18.12 12.41 9.20
N ALA A 148 18.76 13.45 8.68
CA ALA A 148 19.09 14.65 9.47
C ALA A 148 18.97 15.92 8.63
N GLY A 149 18.60 17.01 9.28
CA GLY A 149 18.53 18.34 8.65
C GLY A 149 19.24 19.39 9.50
N LEU A 150 20.02 20.24 8.86
CA LEU A 150 20.59 21.46 9.41
C LEU A 150 19.95 22.66 8.73
N VAL A 151 19.26 23.50 9.50
CA VAL A 151 18.55 24.69 9.06
C VAL A 151 19.26 25.91 9.64
N THR A 152 19.71 26.83 8.79
CA THR A 152 20.33 28.10 9.20
C THR A 152 19.55 29.27 8.59
N PRO A 153 19.81 30.53 8.94
CA PRO A 153 19.22 31.69 8.25
C PRO A 153 19.51 31.75 6.74
N GLU A 154 20.64 31.20 6.28
CA GLU A 154 21.11 31.35 4.88
C GLU A 154 20.88 30.10 4.04
N TYR A 155 20.96 28.91 4.63
CA TYR A 155 20.88 27.64 3.89
C TYR A 155 20.29 26.50 4.74
N ILE A 156 19.84 25.46 4.04
CA ILE A 156 19.43 24.18 4.62
C ILE A 156 20.26 23.06 4.00
N VAL A 157 20.71 22.10 4.80
CA VAL A 157 21.31 20.85 4.30
C VAL A 157 20.61 19.66 4.93
N LEU A 158 20.16 18.75 4.08
CA LEU A 158 19.43 17.54 4.45
C LEU A 158 20.28 16.33 4.07
N PHE A 159 20.25 15.29 4.89
CA PHE A 159 21.03 14.07 4.72
C PHE A 159 20.13 12.86 4.89
N GLN A 160 20.34 11.84 4.07
CA GLN A 160 19.61 10.58 4.21
C GLN A 160 20.45 9.37 3.81
N GLN A 161 20.42 8.36 4.70
CA GLN A 161 20.85 6.99 4.48
C GLN A 161 19.72 6.09 4.97
N GLY A 162 19.17 5.23 4.10
CA GLY A 162 18.00 4.41 4.39
C GLY A 162 16.70 4.92 3.77
N ASP A 163 15.59 4.37 4.24
CA ASP A 163 14.26 4.35 3.60
C ASP A 163 13.17 5.06 4.42
N GLY A 164 13.52 5.84 5.45
CA GLY A 164 12.58 6.77 6.06
C GLY A 164 12.17 7.89 5.10
N THR A 165 11.23 8.73 5.52
CA THR A 165 10.71 9.82 4.70
C THR A 165 11.23 11.17 5.18
N LEU A 166 11.51 12.09 4.26
CA LEU A 166 11.78 13.49 4.58
C LEU A 166 10.79 14.37 3.82
N VAL A 167 9.90 15.05 4.53
CA VAL A 167 8.84 15.85 3.92
C VAL A 167 9.10 17.33 4.10
N VAL A 168 8.93 18.11 3.04
CA VAL A 168 8.97 19.57 3.05
C VAL A 168 7.60 20.16 2.74
N LEU A 169 7.24 21.23 3.44
CA LEU A 169 6.07 22.06 3.16
C LEU A 169 6.52 23.39 2.56
N GLU A 170 6.11 23.67 1.33
CA GLU A 170 6.46 24.88 0.59
C GLU A 170 5.47 26.03 0.80
N GLU A 171 5.86 27.24 0.39
CA GLU A 171 5.03 28.46 0.52
C GLU A 171 3.70 28.42 -0.24
N ASP A 172 3.58 27.58 -1.27
CA ASP A 172 2.34 27.39 -2.02
C ASP A 172 1.45 26.27 -1.45
N GLY A 173 1.88 25.64 -0.34
CA GLY A 173 1.21 24.51 0.29
C GLY A 173 1.52 23.15 -0.34
N THR A 174 2.46 23.08 -1.28
CA THR A 174 2.96 21.81 -1.83
C THR A 174 3.71 21.05 -0.74
N ILE A 175 3.43 19.75 -0.68
CA ILE A 175 4.10 18.78 0.18
C ILE A 175 4.87 17.82 -0.73
N ASP A 176 6.19 17.73 -0.53
CA ASP A 176 7.06 16.90 -1.37
C ASP A 176 8.18 16.26 -0.54
N ASP A 177 8.86 15.27 -1.10
CA ASP A 177 10.12 14.74 -0.60
C ASP A 177 11.29 15.31 -1.42
N PRO A 178 12.17 16.13 -0.82
CA PRO A 178 13.25 16.75 -1.58
C PRO A 178 14.40 15.79 -1.88
N MET A 179 14.44 14.61 -1.24
CA MET A 179 15.56 13.68 -1.34
C MET A 179 15.50 12.91 -2.68
N PRO A 180 16.60 12.83 -3.44
CA PRO A 180 16.66 12.00 -4.65
C PRO A 180 16.37 10.53 -4.33
N GLU A 181 15.68 9.79 -5.19
CA GLU A 181 15.42 8.35 -4.97
C GLU A 181 16.70 7.53 -4.70
N ASP A 182 16.57 6.45 -3.90
CA ASP A 182 17.64 5.48 -3.65
C ASP A 182 17.30 4.15 -4.32
N ASP A 183 17.95 3.88 -5.47
CA ASP A 183 17.75 2.65 -6.26
C ASP A 183 18.09 1.36 -5.48
N LEU A 184 18.75 1.44 -4.34
CA LEU A 184 19.06 0.27 -3.50
C LEU A 184 18.02 0.03 -2.40
N CYS A 185 17.20 1.04 -2.09
CA CYS A 185 16.05 0.91 -1.21
C CYS A 185 14.87 0.29 -1.97
N ILE A 186 14.91 -1.03 -2.17
CA ILE A 186 13.88 -1.77 -2.90
C ILE A 186 13.21 -2.79 -1.99
N ARG A 187 11.89 -2.65 -1.82
CA ARG A 187 11.04 -3.54 -1.01
C ARG A 187 11.48 -3.57 0.46
N ASN A 188 12.30 -4.57 0.82
CA ASN A 188 12.77 -4.80 2.19
C ASN A 188 14.30 -4.63 2.30
N LEU A 189 14.95 -4.15 1.24
CA LEU A 189 16.36 -3.81 1.27
C LEU A 189 16.47 -2.33 1.62
N THR A 190 17.23 -2.03 2.65
CA THR A 190 17.39 -0.68 3.21
C THR A 190 18.87 -0.35 3.27
N THR A 191 19.28 0.80 2.75
CA THR A 191 20.66 1.27 2.88
C THR A 191 20.94 1.71 4.32
N SER A 192 22.16 1.47 4.81
CA SER A 192 22.47 1.61 6.24
C SER A 192 23.80 2.30 6.49
N LEU A 193 23.95 2.91 7.67
CA LEU A 193 25.24 3.43 8.13
C LEU A 193 26.30 2.35 8.31
N CYS A 194 25.91 1.08 8.54
CA CYS A 194 26.85 -0.03 8.61
C CYS A 194 27.41 -0.47 7.25
N ASP A 195 26.87 0.06 6.15
CA ASP A 195 27.35 -0.25 4.80
C ASP A 195 28.78 0.24 4.61
N LYS A 196 29.62 -0.59 3.96
CA LYS A 196 31.03 -0.26 3.68
C LYS A 196 31.23 1.03 2.90
N ASP A 197 30.25 1.41 2.10
CA ASP A 197 30.24 2.60 1.25
C ASP A 197 29.14 3.60 1.65
N ALA A 198 28.63 3.53 2.89
CA ALA A 198 27.64 4.47 3.44
C ALA A 198 28.04 5.94 3.18
N ALA A 199 29.30 6.32 3.45
CA ALA A 199 29.77 7.68 3.22
C ALA A 199 29.73 8.13 1.74
N LYS A 200 29.87 7.19 0.81
CA LYS A 200 29.81 7.49 -0.63
C LYS A 200 28.37 7.61 -1.11
N ARG A 201 27.47 6.81 -0.55
CA ARG A 201 26.07 6.69 -1.01
C ARG A 201 25.10 7.62 -0.30
N MET A 202 25.42 8.04 0.92
CA MET A 202 24.55 8.93 1.70
C MET A 202 24.17 10.12 0.83
N ARG A 203 22.86 10.27 0.68
CA ARG A 203 22.24 11.29 -0.16
C ARG A 203 22.20 12.58 0.64
N TYR A 204 22.31 13.70 -0.07
CA TYR A 204 22.11 15.00 0.55
C TYR A 204 21.43 15.97 -0.40
N VAL A 205 20.75 16.96 0.19
CA VAL A 205 20.14 18.09 -0.52
C VAL A 205 20.64 19.37 0.14
N TYR A 206 21.01 20.35 -0.69
CA TYR A 206 21.33 21.70 -0.23
C TYR A 206 20.28 22.67 -0.80
N MET A 207 19.75 23.54 0.06
CA MET A 207 18.82 24.60 -0.33
C MET A 207 19.40 25.95 0.10
N ASP A 208 19.49 26.90 -0.85
CA ASP A 208 19.71 28.31 -0.53
C ASP A 208 18.37 28.92 -0.12
N ARG A 209 18.28 29.43 1.11
CA ARG A 209 17.02 29.97 1.63
C ARG A 209 16.58 31.26 0.95
N LYS A 210 17.45 31.92 0.19
CA LYS A 210 17.05 33.06 -0.65
C LYS A 210 16.29 32.62 -1.89
N GLU A 211 16.54 31.41 -2.37
CA GLU A 211 15.87 30.84 -3.54
C GLU A 211 14.63 30.04 -3.13
N LYS A 212 14.76 29.24 -2.07
CA LYS A 212 13.71 28.34 -1.60
C LYS A 212 13.77 28.20 -0.08
N ASP A 213 12.77 28.72 0.61
CA ASP A 213 12.67 28.68 2.07
C ASP A 213 11.41 27.92 2.52
N PRO A 214 11.48 26.61 2.75
CA PRO A 214 10.31 25.84 3.18
C PRO A 214 9.73 26.34 4.50
N ILE A 215 8.41 26.20 4.67
CA ILE A 215 7.66 26.57 5.87
C ILE A 215 7.91 25.57 7.00
N ALA A 216 7.99 24.29 6.65
CA ALA A 216 8.17 23.21 7.61
C ALA A 216 8.90 22.03 6.98
N MET A 217 9.54 21.22 7.82
CA MET A 217 10.18 19.97 7.42
C MET A 217 9.97 18.91 8.50
N ILE A 218 9.72 17.67 8.08
CA ILE A 218 9.59 16.52 8.98
C ILE A 218 10.40 15.36 8.42
N ALA A 219 11.34 14.85 9.20
CA ALA A 219 11.94 13.54 8.99
C ALA A 219 11.18 12.48 9.80
N ALA A 220 10.93 11.34 9.20
CA ALA A 220 10.24 10.21 9.82
C ALA A 220 10.93 8.88 9.50
N THR A 221 10.88 7.93 10.43
CA THR A 221 11.29 6.54 10.17
C THR A 221 10.25 5.82 9.31
N ASP A 222 10.61 4.65 8.78
CA ASP A 222 9.77 3.91 7.81
C ASP A 222 8.40 3.52 8.39
N GLY A 223 8.29 3.45 9.72
CA GLY A 223 7.07 3.15 10.45
C GLY A 223 5.92 4.11 10.15
N VAL A 224 6.20 5.37 9.75
CA VAL A 224 5.18 6.30 9.27
C VAL A 224 4.74 5.92 7.86
N GLU A 225 5.66 5.89 6.90
CA GLU A 225 5.33 5.64 5.48
C GLU A 225 4.61 4.30 5.29
N ARG A 226 5.11 3.25 5.94
CA ARG A 226 4.53 1.89 5.89
C ARG A 226 3.14 1.80 6.51
N SER A 227 2.69 2.84 7.23
CA SER A 227 1.33 2.92 7.75
C SER A 227 0.30 3.41 6.70
N PHE A 228 0.74 3.85 5.52
CA PHE A 228 -0.12 4.36 4.45
C PHE A 228 0.02 3.52 3.18
N GLY A 229 -1.11 3.29 2.50
CA GLY A 229 -1.15 2.43 1.31
C GLY A 229 -0.76 3.12 0.00
N ASP A 230 -0.75 4.46 -0.03
CA ASP A 230 -0.34 5.25 -1.20
C ASP A 230 0.10 6.67 -0.79
N ASN A 231 0.81 7.35 -1.70
CA ASN A 231 1.36 8.69 -1.49
C ASN A 231 0.29 9.77 -1.31
N ILE A 232 -0.94 9.54 -1.78
CA ILE A 232 -2.04 10.52 -1.62
C ILE A 232 -2.48 10.55 -0.17
N HIS A 233 -2.62 9.38 0.47
CA HIS A 233 -2.97 9.28 1.88
C HIS A 233 -1.82 9.74 2.78
N LEU A 234 -0.58 9.42 2.41
CA LEU A 234 0.60 9.91 3.12
C LEU A 234 0.69 11.45 3.06
N SER A 235 0.51 12.05 1.88
CA SER A 235 0.49 13.50 1.71
C SER A 235 -0.66 14.15 2.47
N ALA A 236 -1.86 13.54 2.48
CA ALA A 236 -2.98 14.01 3.29
C ALA A 236 -2.70 13.94 4.80
N PHE A 237 -2.03 12.88 5.27
CA PHE A 237 -1.59 12.79 6.66
C PHE A 237 -0.63 13.93 7.02
N TYR A 238 0.40 14.18 6.21
CA TYR A 238 1.32 15.29 6.47
C TYR A 238 0.63 16.65 6.39
N ALA A 239 -0.32 16.83 5.48
CA ALA A 239 -1.12 18.06 5.39
C ALA A 239 -1.95 18.30 6.66
N GLU A 240 -2.62 17.26 7.15
CA GLU A 240 -3.39 17.32 8.41
C GLU A 240 -2.45 17.57 9.61
N LEU A 241 -1.30 16.88 9.65
CA LEU A 241 -0.28 17.06 10.69
C LEU A 241 0.25 18.49 10.73
N PHE A 242 0.67 19.06 9.60
CA PHE A 242 1.15 20.45 9.55
C PHE A 242 0.09 21.45 10.00
N TYR A 243 -1.16 21.24 9.58
CA TYR A 243 -2.28 22.09 9.98
C TYR A 243 -2.52 22.00 11.49
N GLU A 244 -2.60 20.79 12.05
CA GLU A 244 -2.80 20.59 13.49
C GLU A 244 -1.64 21.13 14.32
N LEU A 245 -0.38 20.91 13.90
CA LEU A 245 0.80 21.47 14.56
C LEU A 245 0.78 23.01 14.60
N SER A 246 0.26 23.66 13.55
CA SER A 246 0.20 25.13 13.49
C SER A 246 -0.79 25.76 14.47
N GLU A 247 -1.76 24.98 14.97
CA GLU A 247 -2.76 25.40 15.95
C GLU A 247 -2.33 25.10 17.41
N LEU A 248 -1.17 24.46 17.60
CA LEU A 248 -0.64 24.08 18.91
C LEU A 248 0.46 25.03 19.37
N ASP A 249 0.47 25.30 20.67
CA ASP A 249 1.62 25.94 21.32
C ASP A 249 2.79 24.94 21.43
N GLU A 250 4.03 25.46 21.50
CA GLU A 250 5.25 24.65 21.57
C GLU A 250 5.22 23.59 22.68
N GLU A 251 4.65 23.91 23.85
CA GLU A 251 4.51 22.97 24.98
C GLU A 251 3.54 21.81 24.69
N GLN A 252 2.60 21.99 23.76
CA GLN A 252 1.56 21.01 23.45
C GLN A 252 1.98 20.04 22.34
N VAL A 253 2.88 20.45 21.45
CA VAL A 253 3.35 19.64 20.31
C VAL A 253 3.86 18.27 20.77
N GLY A 254 4.67 18.24 21.83
CA GLY A 254 5.21 16.99 22.39
C GLY A 254 4.11 16.03 22.86
N ALA A 255 3.11 16.54 23.58
CA ALA A 255 1.99 15.74 24.07
C ALA A 255 1.08 15.24 22.95
N TYR A 256 0.84 16.09 21.95
CA TYR A 256 0.09 15.73 20.75
C TYR A 256 0.76 14.56 20.01
N LEU A 257 2.06 14.66 19.72
CA LEU A 257 2.82 13.60 19.05
C LEU A 257 2.89 12.31 19.88
N ALA A 258 3.05 12.43 21.21
CA ALA A 258 3.06 11.28 22.11
C ALA A 258 1.73 10.48 22.09
N ASN A 259 0.62 11.12 21.70
CA ASN A 259 -0.66 10.47 21.52
C ASN A 259 -0.90 10.01 20.07
N LEU A 260 -0.38 10.73 19.08
CA LEU A 260 -0.55 10.43 17.66
C LEU A 260 0.28 9.22 17.22
N LEU A 261 1.60 9.21 17.49
CA LEU A 261 2.51 8.19 16.96
C LEU A 261 2.12 6.76 17.36
N PRO A 262 1.67 6.47 18.60
CA PRO A 262 1.19 5.14 18.96
C PRO A 262 -0.01 4.68 18.13
N GLN A 263 -0.91 5.60 17.74
CA GLN A 263 -2.06 5.27 16.90
C GLN A 263 -1.65 4.96 15.46
N ILE A 264 -0.63 5.66 14.93
CA ILE A 264 -0.04 5.36 13.62
C ILE A 264 0.51 3.94 13.63
N SER A 265 1.36 3.60 14.60
CA SER A 265 1.92 2.25 14.73
C SER A 265 0.82 1.19 14.86
N GLN A 266 -0.15 1.39 15.77
CA GLN A 266 -1.18 0.40 16.05
C GLN A 266 -2.09 0.10 14.84
N ARG A 267 -2.41 1.12 14.03
CA ARG A 267 -3.32 0.98 12.89
C ARG A 267 -2.62 0.67 11.58
N GLY A 268 -1.31 0.92 11.50
CA GLY A 268 -0.51 0.82 10.29
C GLY A 268 0.62 -0.22 10.41
N SER A 269 1.86 0.26 10.43
CA SER A 269 3.09 -0.55 10.31
C SER A 269 3.28 -1.57 11.44
N GLN A 270 2.71 -1.31 12.63
CA GLN A 270 3.00 -1.99 13.89
C GLN A 270 4.47 -1.91 14.35
N ASP A 271 5.31 -1.18 13.61
CA ASP A 271 6.71 -0.96 13.92
C ASP A 271 6.90 0.28 14.81
N ASP A 272 8.13 0.51 15.27
CA ASP A 272 8.49 1.77 15.92
C ASP A 272 8.16 2.95 14.99
N VAL A 273 7.72 4.06 15.57
CA VAL A 273 7.31 5.24 14.81
C VAL A 273 7.96 6.47 15.41
N THR A 274 8.74 7.16 14.60
CA THR A 274 9.57 8.27 15.05
C THR A 274 9.53 9.41 14.06
N MET A 275 9.43 10.64 14.57
CA MET A 275 9.42 11.86 13.76
C MET A 275 10.22 12.97 14.45
N ALA A 276 10.94 13.77 13.67
CA ALA A 276 11.56 15.01 14.12
C ALA A 276 11.56 16.05 13.01
N GLY A 277 11.48 17.33 13.36
CA GLY A 277 11.35 18.37 12.36
C GLY A 277 11.24 19.76 12.95
N PHE A 278 10.94 20.71 12.07
CA PHE A 278 10.59 22.07 12.45
C PHE A 278 9.40 22.56 11.64
N PHE A 279 8.71 23.58 12.17
CA PHE A 279 7.67 24.28 11.43
C PHE A 279 7.58 25.75 11.86
N ASP A 280 7.07 26.59 10.95
CA ASP A 280 6.72 27.97 11.22
C ASP A 280 5.20 28.14 11.21
N ALA A 281 4.59 28.13 12.40
CA ALA A 281 3.14 28.23 12.55
C ALA A 281 2.54 29.49 11.88
N GLY A 282 3.26 30.61 11.95
CA GLY A 282 2.82 31.88 11.37
C GLY A 282 2.77 31.85 9.83
N ARG A 283 3.61 31.02 9.20
CA ARG A 283 3.60 30.81 7.74
C ARG A 283 2.64 29.71 7.29
N ILE A 284 2.27 28.77 8.17
CA ILE A 284 1.25 27.74 7.84
C ILE A 284 -0.15 28.35 7.76
N GLY A 285 -0.50 29.26 8.67
CA GLY A 285 -1.85 29.86 8.72
C GLY A 285 -2.40 30.34 7.36
N PRO A 286 -1.64 31.13 6.56
CA PRO A 286 -2.06 31.59 5.24
C PRO A 286 -2.35 30.49 4.22
N ILE A 287 -1.74 29.30 4.35
CA ILE A 287 -1.90 28.18 3.41
C ILE A 287 -2.81 27.06 3.96
N GLY A 288 -3.42 27.25 5.13
CA GLY A 288 -4.26 26.23 5.77
C GLY A 288 -5.39 25.70 4.89
N GLU A 289 -6.01 26.55 4.05
CA GLU A 289 -7.04 26.11 3.09
C GLU A 289 -6.49 25.13 2.03
N VAL A 290 -5.23 25.29 1.61
CA VAL A 290 -4.56 24.38 0.66
C VAL A 290 -4.36 23.03 1.32
N LEU A 291 -3.88 22.99 2.57
CA LEU A 291 -3.69 21.76 3.34
C LEU A 291 -5.02 21.01 3.52
N VAL A 292 -6.08 21.72 3.91
CA VAL A 292 -7.43 21.14 4.04
C VAL A 292 -7.94 20.59 2.69
N LYS A 293 -7.62 21.25 1.58
CA LYS A 293 -7.96 20.76 0.24
C LYS A 293 -7.21 19.46 -0.10
N THR A 294 -5.94 19.33 0.28
CA THR A 294 -5.17 18.08 0.13
C THR A 294 -5.85 16.93 0.86
N VAL A 295 -6.25 17.14 2.12
CA VAL A 295 -6.99 16.15 2.92
C VAL A 295 -8.34 15.79 2.28
N ARG A 296 -9.11 16.78 1.80
CA ARG A 296 -10.39 16.54 1.11
C ARG A 296 -10.22 15.76 -0.20
N THR A 297 -9.10 15.96 -0.89
CA THR A 297 -8.79 15.25 -2.14
C THR A 297 -8.59 13.77 -1.87
N ALA A 298 -7.81 13.39 -0.86
CA ALA A 298 -7.65 11.99 -0.46
C ALA A 298 -9.00 11.33 -0.11
N ARG A 299 -9.82 11.99 0.73
CA ARG A 299 -11.18 11.49 1.08
C ARG A 299 -12.09 11.33 -0.14
N SER A 300 -11.97 12.23 -1.12
CA SER A 300 -12.74 12.13 -2.38
C SER A 300 -12.27 10.96 -3.23
N MET A 301 -10.97 10.67 -3.24
CA MET A 301 -10.41 9.50 -3.94
C MET A 301 -10.85 8.18 -3.32
N ASP A 302 -10.97 8.09 -1.99
CA ASP A 302 -11.55 6.91 -1.33
C ASP A 302 -13.01 6.68 -1.74
N THR A 303 -13.79 7.76 -1.76
CA THR A 303 -15.19 7.71 -2.21
C THR A 303 -15.27 7.22 -3.66
N MET A 304 -14.36 7.69 -4.52
CA MET A 304 -14.29 7.26 -5.91
C MET A 304 -13.86 5.79 -6.06
N LYS A 305 -12.84 5.33 -5.31
CA LYS A 305 -12.40 3.92 -5.30
C LYS A 305 -13.52 2.99 -4.82
N SER A 306 -14.27 3.40 -3.79
CA SER A 306 -15.43 2.66 -3.29
C SER A 306 -16.52 2.53 -4.36
N ALA A 307 -16.90 3.65 -4.99
CA ALA A 307 -17.88 3.66 -6.08
C ALA A 307 -17.44 2.79 -7.27
N GLU A 308 -16.15 2.83 -7.64
CA GLU A 308 -15.59 1.98 -8.71
C GLU A 308 -15.68 0.49 -8.37
N SER A 309 -15.41 0.12 -7.12
CA SER A 309 -15.56 -1.27 -6.64
C SER A 309 -17.01 -1.74 -6.73
N THR A 310 -17.97 -0.92 -6.29
CA THR A 310 -19.40 -1.21 -6.42
C THR A 310 -19.82 -1.38 -7.88
N LEU A 311 -19.38 -0.47 -8.76
CA LEU A 311 -19.67 -0.57 -10.19
C LEU A 311 -19.11 -1.85 -10.81
N LYS A 312 -17.88 -2.25 -10.44
CA LYS A 312 -17.28 -3.52 -10.89
C LYS A 312 -18.13 -4.72 -10.46
N GLN A 313 -18.60 -4.74 -9.22
CA GLN A 313 -19.48 -5.81 -8.72
C GLN A 313 -20.81 -5.85 -9.50
N GLU A 314 -21.45 -4.70 -9.74
CA GLU A 314 -22.68 -4.63 -10.52
C GLU A 314 -22.49 -5.12 -11.96
N ILE A 315 -21.37 -4.77 -12.61
CA ILE A 315 -21.02 -5.27 -13.95
C ILE A 315 -20.86 -6.79 -13.94
N THR A 316 -20.18 -7.35 -12.94
CA THR A 316 -20.03 -8.80 -12.80
C THR A 316 -21.39 -9.48 -12.63
N SER A 317 -22.26 -8.95 -11.78
CA SER A 317 -23.63 -9.45 -11.57
C SER A 317 -24.46 -9.37 -12.85
N LYS A 318 -24.42 -8.25 -13.57
CA LYS A 318 -25.10 -8.09 -14.85
C LYS A 318 -24.65 -9.13 -15.88
N ASN A 319 -23.35 -9.36 -15.99
CA ASN A 319 -22.79 -10.37 -16.90
C ASN A 319 -23.23 -11.79 -16.52
N HIS A 320 -23.37 -12.08 -15.23
CA HIS A 320 -23.92 -13.34 -14.76
C HIS A 320 -25.38 -13.52 -15.20
N TYR A 321 -26.23 -12.50 -14.99
CA TYR A 321 -27.63 -12.54 -15.42
C TYR A 321 -27.80 -12.65 -16.93
N ILE A 322 -26.93 -12.02 -17.73
CA ILE A 322 -26.95 -12.16 -19.18
C ILE A 322 -26.70 -13.63 -19.57
N ARG A 323 -25.69 -14.28 -18.99
CA ARG A 323 -25.40 -15.69 -19.26
C ARG A 323 -26.52 -16.64 -18.83
N GLU A 324 -27.15 -16.38 -17.68
CA GLU A 324 -28.34 -17.10 -17.23
C GLU A 324 -29.49 -16.93 -18.24
N SER A 325 -29.76 -15.70 -18.67
CA SER A 325 -30.80 -15.41 -19.65
C SER A 325 -30.55 -16.08 -21.00
N GLU A 326 -29.31 -16.16 -21.46
CA GLU A 326 -28.93 -16.87 -22.69
C GLU A 326 -29.18 -18.39 -22.57
N LYS A 327 -28.89 -19.00 -21.42
CA LYS A 327 -29.20 -20.40 -21.16
C LYS A 327 -30.70 -20.67 -21.17
N LEU A 328 -31.49 -19.88 -20.43
CA LEU A 328 -32.94 -20.02 -20.44
C LEU A 328 -33.53 -19.83 -21.84
N HIS A 329 -32.96 -18.91 -22.63
CA HIS A 329 -33.40 -18.71 -24.00
C HIS A 329 -33.15 -19.96 -24.87
N HIS A 330 -32.00 -20.61 -24.73
CA HIS A 330 -31.72 -21.89 -25.41
C HIS A 330 -32.68 -23.00 -24.96
N GLU A 331 -32.92 -23.16 -23.66
CA GLU A 331 -33.86 -24.15 -23.13
C GLU A 331 -35.29 -23.94 -23.64
N LEU A 332 -35.75 -22.68 -23.69
CA LEU A 332 -37.04 -22.34 -24.28
C LEU A 332 -37.11 -22.70 -25.77
N MET A 333 -36.03 -22.46 -26.52
CA MET A 333 -35.97 -22.79 -27.94
C MET A 333 -36.03 -24.31 -28.17
N ASP A 334 -35.39 -25.10 -27.31
CA ASP A 334 -35.46 -26.56 -27.35
C ASP A 334 -36.88 -27.07 -27.04
N ILE A 335 -37.53 -26.54 -26.00
CA ILE A 335 -38.92 -26.87 -25.64
C ILE A 335 -39.88 -26.50 -26.77
N GLU A 336 -39.73 -25.33 -27.40
CA GLU A 336 -40.56 -24.93 -28.54
C GLU A 336 -40.43 -25.89 -29.72
N ASN A 337 -39.22 -26.38 -29.98
CA ASN A 337 -38.96 -27.35 -31.05
C ASN A 337 -39.62 -28.71 -30.73
N GLU A 338 -39.52 -29.18 -29.49
CA GLU A 338 -40.21 -30.40 -29.03
C GLU A 338 -41.74 -30.27 -29.14
N MET A 339 -42.30 -29.13 -28.72
CA MET A 339 -43.74 -28.86 -28.84
C MET A 339 -44.20 -28.92 -30.30
N LYS A 340 -43.47 -28.30 -31.24
CA LYS A 340 -43.78 -28.37 -32.68
C LYS A 340 -43.72 -29.80 -33.21
N ALA A 341 -42.74 -30.59 -32.76
CA ALA A 341 -42.62 -32.00 -33.16
C ALA A 341 -43.80 -32.84 -32.65
N LEU A 342 -44.20 -32.65 -31.39
CA LEU A 342 -45.37 -33.30 -30.79
C LEU A 342 -46.68 -32.89 -31.47
N GLU A 343 -46.85 -31.61 -31.82
CA GLU A 343 -48.02 -31.15 -32.56
C GLU A 343 -48.13 -31.79 -33.95
N LYS A 344 -47.01 -31.91 -34.67
CA LYS A 344 -46.95 -32.61 -35.94
C LYS A 344 -47.31 -34.08 -35.78
N HIS A 345 -46.74 -34.75 -34.77
CA HIS A 345 -47.05 -36.15 -34.48
C HIS A 345 -48.53 -36.35 -34.14
N ARG A 346 -49.12 -35.45 -33.35
CA ARG A 346 -50.56 -35.45 -33.06
C ARG A 346 -51.40 -35.33 -34.34
N GLN A 347 -51.02 -34.45 -35.27
CA GLN A 347 -51.73 -34.30 -36.55
C GLN A 347 -51.66 -35.58 -37.40
N ASP A 348 -50.51 -36.24 -37.43
CA ASP A 348 -50.33 -37.48 -38.18
C ASP A 348 -51.18 -38.62 -37.58
N ILE A 349 -51.22 -38.77 -36.25
CA ILE A 349 -52.11 -39.72 -35.57
C ILE A 349 -53.59 -39.44 -35.90
N ILE A 350 -54.02 -38.18 -35.88
CA ILE A 350 -55.39 -37.82 -36.26
C ILE A 350 -55.72 -38.26 -37.68
N ARG A 351 -54.79 -38.07 -38.64
CA ARG A 351 -54.96 -38.53 -40.02
C ARG A 351 -55.06 -40.06 -40.12
N GLU A 352 -54.24 -40.79 -39.37
CA GLU A 352 -54.32 -42.25 -39.33
C GLU A 352 -55.66 -42.74 -38.77
N ILE A 353 -56.14 -42.11 -37.68
CA ILE A 353 -57.47 -42.41 -37.11
C ILE A 353 -58.56 -42.18 -38.15
N ASP A 354 -58.54 -41.06 -38.87
CA ASP A 354 -59.51 -40.77 -39.94
C ASP A 354 -59.49 -41.82 -41.06
N GLN A 355 -58.29 -42.27 -41.46
CA GLN A 355 -58.15 -43.33 -42.46
C GLN A 355 -58.71 -44.66 -41.97
N ILE A 356 -58.43 -45.03 -40.72
CA ILE A 356 -58.96 -46.24 -40.09
C ILE A 356 -60.49 -46.16 -40.01
N GLN A 357 -61.05 -45.02 -39.61
CA GLN A 357 -62.50 -44.80 -39.57
C GLN A 357 -63.14 -44.94 -40.95
N LYS A 358 -62.54 -44.35 -42.00
CA LYS A 358 -63.02 -44.51 -43.39
C LYS A 358 -62.98 -45.98 -43.84
N LYS A 359 -61.88 -46.68 -43.56
CA LYS A 359 -61.75 -48.11 -43.89
C LYS A 359 -62.79 -48.94 -43.15
N HIS A 360 -62.95 -48.72 -41.84
CA HIS A 360 -63.98 -49.37 -41.03
C HIS A 360 -65.38 -49.14 -41.61
N MET A 361 -65.72 -47.91 -42.00
CA MET A 361 -67.00 -47.59 -42.62
C MET A 361 -67.20 -48.33 -43.96
N SER A 362 -66.17 -48.39 -44.81
CA SER A 362 -66.24 -49.14 -46.08
C SER A 362 -66.44 -50.64 -45.86
N THR A 363 -65.75 -51.24 -44.88
CA THR A 363 -65.93 -52.65 -44.52
C THR A 363 -67.33 -52.90 -43.97
N LEU A 364 -67.85 -51.98 -43.14
CA LEU A 364 -69.21 -52.07 -42.62
C LEU A 364 -70.26 -52.05 -43.76
N ILE A 365 -70.05 -51.19 -44.77
CA ILE A 365 -70.90 -51.14 -45.97
C ILE A 365 -70.81 -52.45 -46.76
N ALA A 366 -69.60 -52.92 -47.05
CA ALA A 366 -69.39 -54.18 -47.78
C ALA A 366 -70.00 -55.38 -47.04
N CYS A 367 -69.90 -55.44 -45.71
CA CYS A 367 -70.56 -56.47 -44.91
C CYS A 367 -72.09 -56.39 -45.00
N LYS A 368 -72.68 -55.17 -45.00
CA LYS A 368 -74.12 -54.99 -45.21
C LYS A 368 -74.56 -55.44 -46.61
N GLU A 369 -73.79 -55.12 -47.64
CA GLU A 369 -74.05 -55.54 -49.02
C GLU A 369 -73.94 -57.07 -49.17
N ALA A 370 -72.88 -57.68 -48.66
CA ALA A 370 -72.70 -59.13 -48.67
C ALA A 370 -73.84 -59.85 -47.93
N LYS A 371 -74.30 -59.29 -46.80
CA LYS A 371 -75.48 -59.79 -46.08
C LYS A 371 -76.74 -59.72 -46.95
N ASN A 372 -76.99 -58.61 -47.63
CA ASN A 372 -78.13 -58.50 -48.56
C ASN A 372 -78.06 -59.50 -49.72
N VAL A 373 -76.86 -59.72 -50.30
CA VAL A 373 -76.66 -60.72 -51.36
C VAL A 373 -76.91 -62.14 -50.82
N TYR A 374 -76.39 -62.45 -49.64
CA TYR A 374 -76.62 -63.72 -48.96
C TYR A 374 -78.13 -63.94 -48.72
N ASP A 375 -78.82 -62.94 -48.16
CA ASP A 375 -80.26 -63.00 -47.89
C ASP A 375 -81.05 -63.23 -49.19
N LYS A 376 -80.68 -62.56 -50.30
CA LYS A 376 -81.31 -62.75 -51.62
C LYS A 376 -81.04 -64.13 -52.22
N ALA A 377 -79.80 -64.62 -52.15
CA ALA A 377 -79.45 -65.97 -52.61
C ALA A 377 -80.15 -67.05 -51.79
N ASN A 378 -80.26 -66.85 -50.48
CA ASN A 378 -80.99 -67.73 -49.58
C ASN A 378 -82.48 -67.76 -49.93
N CYS A 379 -83.10 -66.60 -50.23
CA CYS A 379 -84.47 -66.56 -50.76
C CYS A 379 -84.62 -67.34 -52.09
N MET A 380 -83.71 -67.16 -53.05
CA MET A 380 -83.74 -67.90 -54.32
C MET A 380 -83.55 -69.41 -54.14
N PHE A 381 -82.67 -69.82 -53.22
CA PHE A 381 -82.46 -71.22 -52.86
C PHE A 381 -83.72 -71.84 -52.25
N ILE A 382 -84.34 -71.13 -51.30
CA ILE A 382 -85.63 -71.55 -50.71
C ILE A 382 -86.71 -71.65 -51.80
N GLN A 383 -86.82 -70.68 -52.71
CA GLN A 383 -87.76 -70.72 -53.84
C GLN A 383 -87.49 -71.91 -54.77
N SER A 384 -86.22 -72.23 -55.04
CA SER A 384 -85.85 -73.36 -55.91
C SER A 384 -86.13 -74.71 -55.24
N LEU A 385 -85.94 -74.80 -53.91
CA LEU A 385 -86.33 -75.99 -53.13
C LEU A 385 -87.85 -76.19 -53.17
N ILE A 386 -88.63 -75.13 -53.00
CA ILE A 386 -90.10 -75.16 -53.12
C ILE A 386 -90.51 -75.63 -54.53
N ALA A 387 -89.91 -75.07 -55.59
CA ALA A 387 -90.20 -75.47 -56.97
C ALA A 387 -89.80 -76.93 -57.30
N LEU A 388 -88.76 -77.48 -56.66
CA LEU A 388 -88.37 -78.88 -56.79
C LEU A 388 -89.32 -79.84 -56.05
N GLU A 389 -89.93 -79.39 -54.96
CA GLU A 389 -91.01 -80.14 -54.29
C GLU A 389 -92.31 -80.11 -55.11
N GLU A 390 -92.62 -79.02 -55.81
CA GLU A 390 -93.82 -78.91 -56.67
C GLU A 390 -93.73 -79.74 -57.97
N HIS A 391 -92.54 -80.22 -58.34
CA HIS A 391 -92.30 -81.08 -59.51
C HIS A 391 -92.05 -82.57 -59.17
N LYS A 392 -92.34 -82.98 -57.93
CA LYS A 392 -92.46 -84.39 -57.51
C LYS A 392 -93.89 -84.68 -57.08
#